data_AF-A0A7J6VCB8-F1
#
_entry.id   AF-A0A7J6VCB8-F1
#
_cell.length_a   1.000
_cell.length_b   1.000
_cell.length_c   1.000
_cell.angle_alpha   90.00
_cell.angle_beta   90.00
_cell.angle_gamma   90.00
#
_symmetry.space_group_name_H-M   'P 1'
#
loop_
_entity.id
_entity.type
_entity.pdbx_description
1 polymer ?
#
loop_
_entity_poly.entity_id
_entity_poly.type
_entity_poly.pdbx_seq_one_letter_code
_entity_poly.pdbx_strand_id
1 'polypeptide(L)'
;MVVGAGRGPLVRASLQAAEETGRKLKVYAVEKNPNAVVTLHSLVKLEGWENIVTIVSCDMRSWNAPEKADILVSELLGSFGDNELSPECLDGAQRFLKEDGISIPSSYTSYIQPVTASKLYNDVKSHKDLLHFETAYVVKLHSVAKLSPSQPVFTFTHPDHSTKKSNQRYTKLQFEIPSDTGSAMVHGFAGYFDATLYKDVHLGIEPSTATPNMFSWFAIFFPLRTPVCLHPGSPLEVHFWRCCGSTKVWYEWCVTSPYASPIHNCNGRSHWVGL
;
A
#
# COMPACT_ATOMS: atom_id res chain seq x y z
N MET A 1 20.37 -4.04 -3.38
CA MET A 1 19.79 -5.24 -2.75
C MET A 1 18.30 -5.25 -3.05
N VAL A 2 17.76 -6.43 -3.39
CA VAL A 2 16.33 -6.64 -3.60
C VAL A 2 15.75 -7.25 -2.32
N VAL A 3 14.87 -6.53 -1.62
CA VAL A 3 14.26 -6.96 -0.35
C VAL A 3 12.79 -7.32 -0.57
N GLY A 4 12.40 -8.55 -0.19
CA GLY A 4 11.15 -9.15 -0.66
C GLY A 4 11.29 -9.66 -2.10
N ALA A 5 12.33 -10.45 -2.37
CA ALA A 5 12.66 -10.88 -3.74
C ALA A 5 11.63 -11.81 -4.38
N GLY A 6 10.77 -12.46 -3.58
CA GLY A 6 9.77 -13.41 -4.03
C GLY A 6 10.40 -14.51 -4.89
N ARG A 7 9.84 -14.74 -6.07
CA ARG A 7 10.36 -15.71 -7.06
C ARG A 7 11.41 -15.12 -8.02
N GLY A 8 11.92 -13.93 -7.72
CA GLY A 8 13.00 -13.27 -8.45
C GLY A 8 12.67 -12.34 -9.63
N PRO A 9 11.43 -11.88 -9.90
CA PRO A 9 11.20 -10.98 -11.04
C PRO A 9 11.96 -9.65 -10.90
N LEU A 10 12.04 -9.08 -9.70
CA LEU A 10 12.82 -7.85 -9.46
C LEU A 10 14.33 -8.07 -9.48
N VAL A 11 14.80 -9.28 -9.16
CA VAL A 11 16.20 -9.66 -9.33
C VAL A 11 16.55 -9.63 -10.81
N ARG A 12 15.73 -10.26 -11.66
CA ARG A 12 15.88 -10.20 -13.13
C ARG A 12 15.83 -8.77 -13.65
N ALA A 13 14.83 -7.99 -13.25
CA ALA A 13 14.69 -6.59 -13.67
C ALA A 13 15.92 -5.74 -13.29
N SER A 14 16.49 -5.97 -12.10
CA SER A 14 17.71 -5.28 -11.66
C SER A 14 18.92 -5.64 -12.53
N LEU A 15 19.08 -6.93 -12.87
CA LEU A 15 20.16 -7.40 -13.74
C LEU A 15 20.00 -6.87 -15.18
N GLN A 16 18.78 -6.85 -15.70
CA GLN A 16 18.48 -6.28 -17.01
C GLN A 16 18.79 -4.78 -17.06
N ALA A 17 18.39 -4.01 -16.05
CA ALA A 17 18.72 -2.58 -15.96
C ALA A 17 20.23 -2.33 -15.92
N ALA A 18 21.00 -3.23 -15.31
CA ALA A 18 22.46 -3.16 -15.27
C ALA A 18 23.11 -3.46 -16.63
N GLU A 19 22.59 -4.45 -17.35
CA GLU A 19 23.01 -4.76 -18.73
C GLU A 19 22.75 -3.57 -19.66
N GLU A 20 21.53 -3.01 -19.63
CA GLU A 20 21.12 -1.86 -20.46
C GLU A 20 21.96 -0.60 -20.18
N THR A 21 22.40 -0.41 -18.94
CA THR A 21 23.20 0.76 -18.53
C THR A 21 24.71 0.52 -18.56
N GLY A 22 25.16 -0.71 -18.87
CA GLY A 22 26.56 -1.12 -18.82
C GLY A 22 27.19 -1.03 -17.42
N ARG A 23 26.37 -1.05 -16.36
CA ARG A 23 26.83 -0.97 -14.97
C ARG A 23 26.98 -2.36 -14.38
N LYS A 24 28.00 -2.55 -13.54
CA LYS A 24 28.16 -3.81 -12.79
C LYS A 24 27.31 -3.77 -11.53
N LEU A 25 26.61 -4.87 -11.25
CA LEU A 25 25.87 -5.05 -10.01
C LEU A 25 26.43 -6.19 -9.18
N LYS A 26 26.24 -6.05 -7.87
CA LYS A 26 26.24 -7.15 -6.91
C LYS A 26 24.85 -7.18 -6.28
N VAL A 27 24.16 -8.31 -6.35
CA VAL A 27 22.77 -8.42 -5.91
C VAL A 27 22.69 -9.30 -4.68
N TYR A 28 22.12 -8.76 -3.60
CA TYR A 28 21.55 -9.57 -2.52
C TYR A 28 20.05 -9.67 -2.73
N ALA A 29 19.52 -10.89 -2.80
CA ALA A 29 18.09 -11.16 -2.93
C ALA A 29 17.58 -11.70 -1.59
N VAL A 30 16.97 -10.82 -0.78
CA VAL A 30 16.49 -11.12 0.58
C VAL A 30 15.04 -11.54 0.52
N GLU A 31 14.72 -12.72 1.03
CA GLU A 31 13.37 -13.28 1.04
C GLU A 31 13.11 -14.09 2.32
N LYS A 32 11.96 -13.87 2.96
CA LYS A 32 11.58 -14.55 4.20
C LYS A 32 10.79 -15.84 3.96
N ASN A 33 10.08 -15.94 2.84
CA ASN A 33 9.26 -17.10 2.50
C ASN A 33 10.16 -18.26 2.03
N PRO A 34 10.28 -19.35 2.80
CA PRO A 34 11.17 -20.46 2.46
C PRO A 34 10.78 -21.13 1.13
N ASN A 35 9.50 -21.11 0.75
CA ASN A 35 9.04 -21.70 -0.50
C ASN A 35 9.50 -20.89 -1.72
N ALA A 36 9.48 -19.56 -1.61
CA ALA A 36 9.93 -18.67 -2.68
C ALA A 36 11.46 -18.76 -2.86
N VAL A 37 12.20 -18.90 -1.76
CA VAL A 37 13.66 -19.11 -1.76
C VAL A 37 14.07 -20.33 -2.60
N VAL A 38 13.33 -21.44 -2.53
CA VAL A 38 13.60 -22.62 -3.37
C VAL A 38 13.52 -22.28 -4.86
N THR A 39 12.44 -21.59 -5.28
CA THR A 39 12.30 -21.15 -6.68
C THR A 39 13.40 -20.18 -7.08
N LEU A 40 13.78 -19.28 -6.17
CA LEU A 40 14.84 -18.30 -6.40
C LEU A 40 16.21 -18.96 -6.60
N HIS A 41 16.53 -20.02 -5.84
CA HIS A 41 17.74 -20.82 -6.06
C HIS A 41 17.73 -21.51 -7.43
N SER A 42 16.61 -22.12 -7.82
CA SER A 42 16.47 -22.73 -9.15
C SER A 42 16.64 -21.71 -10.27
N LEU A 43 16.07 -20.51 -10.11
CA LEU A 43 16.21 -19.42 -11.07
C LEU A 43 17.68 -18.99 -11.22
N VAL A 44 18.34 -18.67 -10.11
CA VAL A 44 19.74 -18.21 -10.12
C VAL A 44 20.66 -19.24 -10.77
N LYS A 45 20.45 -20.54 -10.49
CA LYS A 45 21.21 -21.63 -11.09
C LYS A 45 20.94 -21.81 -12.59
N LEU A 46 19.68 -21.71 -13.00
CA LEU A 46 19.29 -21.90 -14.39
C LEU A 46 19.86 -20.79 -15.28
N GLU A 47 19.89 -19.55 -14.77
CA GLU A 47 20.36 -18.38 -15.50
C GLU A 47 21.88 -18.13 -15.36
N GLY A 48 22.59 -18.94 -14.57
CA GLY A 48 24.04 -18.80 -14.35
C GLY A 48 24.43 -17.56 -13.52
N TRP A 49 23.54 -17.10 -12.64
CA TRP A 49 23.71 -15.86 -11.86
C TRP A 49 24.43 -16.06 -10.53
N GLU A 50 24.97 -17.24 -10.23
CA GLU A 50 25.55 -17.59 -8.92
C GLU A 50 26.68 -16.66 -8.48
N ASN A 51 27.42 -16.09 -9.45
CA ASN A 51 28.53 -15.18 -9.17
C ASN A 51 28.08 -13.73 -8.90
N ILE A 52 26.83 -13.39 -9.20
CA ILE A 52 26.30 -12.02 -9.15
C ILE A 52 25.20 -11.87 -8.08
N VAL A 53 24.41 -12.92 -7.88
CA VAL A 53 23.25 -12.93 -6.98
C VAL A 53 23.53 -13.82 -5.76
N THR A 54 23.55 -13.21 -4.58
CA THR A 54 23.55 -13.90 -3.29
C THR A 54 22.14 -13.95 -2.72
N ILE A 55 21.59 -15.16 -2.51
CA ILE A 55 20.28 -15.36 -1.92
C ILE A 55 20.40 -15.34 -0.39
N VAL A 56 19.51 -14.60 0.28
CA VAL A 56 19.45 -14.48 1.74
C VAL A 56 18.06 -14.89 2.21
N SER A 57 17.96 -16.07 2.84
CA SER A 57 16.71 -16.55 3.46
C SER A 57 16.55 -15.95 4.86
N CYS A 58 15.93 -14.78 4.96
CA CYS A 58 15.78 -14.05 6.21
C CYS A 58 14.69 -12.99 6.11
N ASP A 59 14.13 -12.60 7.27
CA ASP A 59 13.39 -11.35 7.38
C ASP A 59 14.37 -10.16 7.25
N MET A 60 14.08 -9.24 6.32
CA MET A 60 14.92 -8.06 6.08
C MET A 60 15.12 -7.19 7.33
N ARG A 61 14.18 -7.22 8.29
CA ARG A 61 14.27 -6.49 9.56
C ARG A 61 15.26 -7.11 10.55
N SER A 62 15.62 -8.38 10.34
CA SER A 62 16.54 -9.14 11.22
C SER A 62 17.91 -9.44 10.59
N TRP A 63 18.04 -9.38 9.27
CA TRP A 63 19.29 -9.70 8.57
C TRP A 63 20.46 -8.72 8.83
N ASN A 64 21.60 -9.21 9.29
CA ASN A 64 22.83 -8.40 9.39
C ASN A 64 23.60 -8.47 8.07
N ALA A 65 23.42 -7.45 7.21
CA ALA A 65 24.08 -7.39 5.92
C ALA A 65 25.61 -7.25 6.07
N PRO A 66 26.41 -7.99 5.26
CA PRO A 66 27.87 -7.92 5.32
C PRO A 66 28.44 -6.61 4.75
N GLU A 67 27.65 -5.87 3.99
CA GLU A 67 28.00 -4.57 3.42
C GLU A 67 26.75 -3.70 3.26
N LYS A 68 26.93 -2.39 3.07
CA LYS A 68 25.83 -1.46 2.83
C LYS A 68 25.45 -1.39 1.34
N ALA A 69 24.16 -1.26 1.06
CA ALA A 69 23.60 -1.13 -0.28
C ALA A 69 23.65 0.31 -0.81
N ASP A 70 23.98 0.46 -2.09
CA ASP A 70 23.77 1.70 -2.84
C ASP A 70 22.29 1.92 -3.20
N ILE A 71 21.58 0.83 -3.52
CA ILE A 71 20.17 0.85 -3.95
C ILE A 71 19.42 -0.25 -3.20
N LEU A 72 18.33 0.10 -2.53
CA LEU A 72 17.31 -0.85 -2.07
C LEU A 72 16.16 -0.89 -3.07
N VAL A 73 15.81 -2.08 -3.53
CA VAL A 73 14.67 -2.32 -4.42
C VAL A 73 13.69 -3.23 -3.71
N SER A 74 12.42 -2.84 -3.68
CA SER A 74 11.34 -3.61 -3.06
C SER A 74 10.03 -3.43 -3.80
N GLU A 75 9.15 -4.41 -3.66
CA GLU A 75 7.73 -4.30 -4.00
C GLU A 75 7.00 -4.98 -2.85
N LEU A 76 6.49 -4.15 -1.94
CA LEU A 76 5.80 -4.53 -0.71
C LEU A 76 4.50 -3.73 -0.57
N LEU A 77 3.97 -3.25 -1.71
CA LEU A 77 2.84 -2.33 -1.73
C LEU A 77 1.55 -3.13 -1.91
N GLY A 78 0.55 -2.80 -1.11
CA GLY A 78 -0.80 -3.30 -1.33
C GLY A 78 -1.67 -2.33 -2.14
N SER A 79 -2.94 -2.67 -2.31
CA SER A 79 -3.95 -1.83 -2.98
C SER A 79 -4.16 -0.44 -2.39
N PHE A 80 -3.69 -0.21 -1.17
CA PHE A 80 -3.71 1.07 -0.46
C PHE A 80 -2.29 1.57 -0.15
N GLY A 81 -1.28 1.10 -0.89
CA GLY A 81 0.11 1.49 -0.75
C GLY A 81 0.75 0.85 0.48
N ASP A 82 0.44 1.35 1.67
CA ASP A 82 1.08 0.95 2.92
C ASP A 82 0.43 -0.26 3.64
N ASN A 83 -0.66 -0.81 3.10
CA ASN A 83 -1.47 -1.86 3.75
C ASN A 83 -0.83 -3.26 3.77
N GLU A 84 0.36 -3.43 3.18
CA GLU A 84 1.20 -4.62 3.31
C GLU A 84 2.47 -4.36 4.14
N LEU A 85 2.49 -3.25 4.89
CA LEU A 85 3.53 -2.89 5.86
C LEU A 85 4.90 -2.63 5.25
N SER A 86 4.92 -2.13 4.01
CA SER A 86 6.13 -1.58 3.38
C SER A 86 6.87 -0.60 4.30
N PRO A 87 6.23 0.35 5.02
CA PRO A 87 6.93 1.26 5.90
C PRO A 87 7.76 0.54 6.98
N GLU A 88 7.15 -0.39 7.71
CA GLU A 88 7.83 -1.12 8.80
C GLU A 88 8.93 -2.05 8.29
N CYS A 89 8.75 -2.64 7.12
CA CYS A 89 9.76 -3.48 6.49
C CYS A 89 10.99 -2.66 6.07
N LEU A 90 10.76 -1.53 5.39
CA LEU A 90 11.82 -0.67 4.87
C LEU A 90 12.52 0.13 5.97
N ASP A 91 11.81 0.54 7.03
CA ASP A 91 12.42 1.13 8.23
C ASP A 91 13.48 0.20 8.84
N GLY A 92 13.15 -1.10 8.91
CA GLY A 92 14.10 -2.11 9.32
C GLY A 92 15.26 -2.20 8.33
N ALA A 93 14.96 -2.41 7.05
CA ALA A 93 15.96 -2.60 6.00
C ALA A 93 16.94 -1.43 5.83
N GLN A 94 16.51 -0.20 6.13
CA GLN A 94 17.32 1.01 5.95
C GLN A 94 18.66 0.98 6.70
N ARG A 95 18.79 0.19 7.78
CA ARG A 95 20.06 0.05 8.53
C ARG A 95 21.25 -0.41 7.68
N PHE A 96 21.00 -1.11 6.58
CA PHE A 96 22.01 -1.57 5.63
C PHE A 96 22.00 -0.79 4.31
N LEU A 97 21.34 0.36 4.24
CA LEU A 97 21.50 1.32 3.15
C LEU A 97 22.69 2.25 3.46
N LYS A 98 23.44 2.67 2.44
CA LYS A 98 24.43 3.76 2.56
C LYS A 98 23.73 5.08 2.89
N GLU A 99 24.49 6.05 3.40
CA GLU A 99 23.94 7.36 3.75
C GLU A 99 23.42 8.12 2.52
N ASP A 100 24.10 7.97 1.38
CA ASP A 100 23.73 8.46 0.05
C ASP A 100 22.96 7.43 -0.79
N GLY A 101 22.57 6.31 -0.19
CA GLY A 101 21.86 5.24 -0.87
C GLY A 101 20.41 5.62 -1.16
N ILE A 102 19.84 5.02 -2.21
CA ILE A 102 18.46 5.29 -2.63
C ILE A 102 17.54 4.08 -2.37
N SER A 103 16.26 4.35 -2.14
CA SER A 103 15.21 3.33 -2.12
C SER A 103 14.34 3.43 -3.37
N ILE A 104 13.94 2.28 -3.90
CA ILE A 104 12.95 2.11 -4.96
C ILE A 104 11.88 1.14 -4.40
N PRO A 105 10.63 1.60 -4.16
CA PRO A 105 10.14 2.97 -4.40
C PRO A 105 10.77 4.00 -3.45
N SER A 106 10.82 5.26 -3.91
CA SER A 106 11.25 6.40 -3.10
C SER A 106 10.11 6.94 -2.25
N SER A 107 8.87 6.85 -2.72
CA SER A 107 7.70 7.26 -1.95
C SER A 107 6.42 6.65 -2.50
N TYR A 108 5.38 6.63 -1.67
CA TYR A 108 4.04 6.26 -2.09
C TYR A 108 2.99 6.96 -1.24
N THR A 109 1.84 7.24 -1.87
CA THR A 109 0.70 7.91 -1.27
C THR A 109 -0.56 7.10 -1.49
N SER A 110 -1.31 6.86 -0.43
CA SER A 110 -2.66 6.27 -0.51
C SER A 110 -3.70 7.34 -0.82
N TYR A 111 -4.80 6.96 -1.48
CA TYR A 111 -5.87 7.87 -1.87
C TYR A 111 -7.23 7.25 -1.55
N ILE A 112 -8.21 8.06 -1.16
CA ILE A 112 -9.61 7.59 -1.04
C ILE A 112 -10.56 8.42 -1.88
N GLN A 113 -11.67 7.80 -2.28
CA GLN A 113 -12.75 8.39 -3.05
C GLN A 113 -14.10 7.91 -2.51
N PRO A 114 -15.05 8.80 -2.18
CA PRO A 114 -16.39 8.38 -1.73
C PRO A 114 -17.18 7.75 -2.89
N VAL A 115 -17.85 6.63 -2.60
CA VAL A 115 -18.60 5.89 -3.62
C VAL A 115 -20.02 5.52 -3.17
N THR A 116 -20.94 5.58 -4.13
CA THR A 116 -22.21 4.84 -4.08
C THR A 116 -21.95 3.43 -4.59
N ALA A 117 -22.14 2.42 -3.74
CA ALA A 117 -21.82 1.03 -4.05
C ALA A 117 -22.83 0.07 -3.40
N SER A 118 -24.13 0.23 -3.68
CA SER A 118 -25.20 -0.52 -3.02
C SER A 118 -25.06 -2.05 -3.12
N LYS A 119 -24.53 -2.55 -4.25
CA LYS A 119 -24.25 -3.99 -4.42
C LYS A 119 -23.17 -4.46 -3.45
N LEU A 120 -22.01 -3.81 -3.44
CA LEU A 120 -20.90 -4.15 -2.53
C LEU A 120 -21.31 -4.00 -1.05
N TYR A 121 -22.09 -2.97 -0.73
CA TYR A 121 -22.64 -2.80 0.60
C TYR A 121 -23.53 -3.98 1.00
N ASN A 122 -24.41 -4.46 0.10
CA ASN A 122 -25.26 -5.61 0.38
C ASN A 122 -24.47 -6.91 0.49
N ASP A 123 -23.40 -7.07 -0.28
CA ASP A 123 -22.49 -8.21 -0.16
C ASP A 123 -21.85 -8.22 1.25
N VAL A 124 -21.32 -7.09 1.72
CA VAL A 124 -20.80 -6.94 3.10
C VAL A 124 -21.90 -7.18 4.14
N LYS A 125 -23.08 -6.58 3.95
CA LYS A 125 -24.24 -6.70 4.86
C LYS A 125 -24.73 -8.15 5.00
N SER A 126 -24.57 -8.97 3.96
CA SER A 126 -25.05 -10.35 3.93
C SER A 126 -24.39 -11.24 4.99
N HIS A 127 -23.20 -10.86 5.47
CA HIS A 127 -22.49 -11.52 6.57
C HIS A 127 -23.16 -11.31 7.93
N LYS A 128 -24.01 -10.27 8.09
CA LYS A 128 -24.81 -9.98 9.30
C LYS A 128 -23.97 -9.82 10.58
N ASP A 129 -22.73 -9.34 10.46
CA ASP A 129 -21.88 -9.04 11.61
C ASP A 129 -21.19 -7.67 11.47
N LEU A 130 -20.55 -7.23 12.55
CA LEU A 130 -19.78 -5.99 12.59
C LEU A 130 -18.40 -6.13 11.94
N LEU A 131 -17.79 -7.30 12.03
CA LEU A 131 -16.44 -7.57 11.55
C LEU A 131 -16.29 -7.22 10.08
N HIS A 132 -17.28 -7.57 9.25
CA HIS A 132 -17.23 -7.30 7.81
C HIS A 132 -17.41 -5.82 7.47
N PHE A 133 -18.14 -5.04 8.28
CA PHE A 133 -18.20 -3.58 8.12
C PHE A 133 -16.97 -2.83 8.64
N GLU A 134 -16.09 -3.52 9.35
CA GLU A 134 -14.85 -2.98 9.90
C GLU A 134 -13.60 -3.60 9.25
N THR A 135 -13.78 -4.25 8.10
CA THR A 135 -12.72 -4.85 7.28
C THR A 135 -12.66 -4.15 5.93
N ALA A 136 -11.45 -3.91 5.43
CA ALA A 136 -11.24 -3.38 4.09
C ALA A 136 -11.07 -4.53 3.08
N TYR A 137 -11.61 -4.38 1.88
CA TYR A 137 -11.64 -5.45 0.88
C TYR A 137 -10.95 -5.06 -0.41
N VAL A 138 -10.04 -5.88 -0.92
CA VAL A 138 -9.54 -5.72 -2.29
C VAL A 138 -10.63 -6.17 -3.26
N VAL A 139 -11.08 -5.27 -4.13
CA VAL A 139 -12.22 -5.50 -5.03
C VAL A 139 -12.05 -4.74 -6.35
N LYS A 140 -12.35 -5.44 -7.46
CA LYS A 140 -12.52 -4.77 -8.75
C LYS A 140 -13.84 -4.02 -8.75
N LEU A 141 -13.78 -2.71 -8.53
CA LEU A 141 -14.95 -1.83 -8.58
C LEU A 141 -15.58 -1.86 -9.97
N HIS A 142 -16.86 -2.23 -10.05
CA HIS A 142 -17.59 -2.34 -11.31
C HIS A 142 -18.90 -1.55 -11.28
N SER A 143 -19.87 -1.98 -10.46
CA SER A 143 -21.17 -1.31 -10.33
C SER A 143 -21.14 -0.26 -9.22
N VAL A 144 -20.36 0.81 -9.41
CA VAL A 144 -20.21 1.91 -8.44
C VAL A 144 -20.33 3.27 -9.12
N ALA A 145 -20.82 4.27 -8.38
CA ALA A 145 -20.73 5.67 -8.78
C ALA A 145 -19.71 6.40 -7.89
N LYS A 146 -18.76 7.08 -8.52
CA LYS A 146 -17.74 7.91 -7.86
C LYS A 146 -18.32 9.29 -7.61
N LEU A 147 -18.29 9.77 -6.37
CA LEU A 147 -19.05 10.98 -5.98
C LEU A 147 -18.22 12.26 -5.93
N SER A 148 -16.90 12.15 -5.85
CA SER A 148 -15.96 13.27 -5.81
C SER A 148 -14.61 12.78 -6.34
N PRO A 149 -13.66 13.62 -6.80
CA PRO A 149 -12.29 13.18 -7.07
C PRO A 149 -11.65 12.49 -5.86
N SER A 150 -10.66 11.64 -6.11
CA SER A 150 -9.87 11.04 -5.04
C SER A 150 -9.05 12.12 -4.31
N GLN A 151 -8.74 11.89 -3.03
CA GLN A 151 -7.86 12.76 -2.25
C GLN A 151 -6.77 11.93 -1.55
N PRO A 152 -5.54 12.47 -1.40
CA PRO A 152 -4.44 11.79 -0.75
C PRO A 152 -4.70 11.59 0.74
N VAL A 153 -4.26 10.47 1.30
CA VAL A 153 -4.50 10.06 2.68
C VAL A 153 -3.19 10.00 3.46
N PHE A 154 -2.32 9.02 3.19
CA PHE A 154 -1.05 8.85 3.88
C PHE A 154 0.09 8.73 2.88
N THR A 155 1.18 9.45 3.15
CA THR A 155 2.41 9.39 2.36
C THR A 155 3.55 8.84 3.21
N PHE A 156 4.38 7.99 2.59
CA PHE A 156 5.62 7.48 3.14
C PHE A 156 6.76 7.69 2.14
N THR A 157 7.95 7.98 2.67
CA THR A 157 9.15 8.25 1.89
C THR A 157 10.29 7.38 2.40
N HIS A 158 11.10 6.87 1.48
CA HIS A 158 12.21 5.96 1.75
C HIS A 158 13.47 6.44 1.02
N PRO A 159 14.64 6.53 1.68
CA PRO A 159 14.84 6.35 3.12
C PRO A 159 14.20 7.47 3.97
N ASP A 160 13.77 7.12 5.19
CA ASP A 160 13.32 8.09 6.19
C ASP A 160 14.46 8.45 7.16
N HIS A 161 14.96 9.68 7.05
CA HIS A 161 16.01 10.23 7.92
C HIS A 161 15.45 10.99 9.14
N SER A 162 14.13 10.94 9.38
CA SER A 162 13.51 11.62 10.51
C SER A 162 13.99 11.05 11.86
N THR A 163 14.10 11.94 12.85
CA THR A 163 14.51 11.58 14.23
C THR A 163 13.36 11.00 15.05
N LYS A 164 12.11 11.17 14.59
CA LYS A 164 10.89 10.64 15.22
C LYS A 164 10.27 9.59 14.30
N LYS A 165 10.84 8.39 14.31
CA LYS A 165 10.34 7.25 13.54
C LYS A 165 8.99 6.80 14.09
N SER A 166 7.92 7.21 13.40
CA SER A 166 6.58 6.72 13.66
C SER A 166 5.87 6.57 12.32
N ASN A 167 5.26 5.40 12.11
CA ASN A 167 4.38 5.15 10.97
C ASN A 167 2.91 5.35 11.32
N GLN A 168 2.60 5.89 12.50
CA GLN A 168 1.23 6.29 12.83
C GLN A 168 0.85 7.54 12.03
N ARG A 169 -0.38 7.56 11.53
CA ARG A 169 -0.89 8.68 10.73
C ARG A 169 -2.34 8.99 11.10
N TYR A 170 -2.70 10.24 10.92
CA TYR A 170 -4.08 10.72 11.00
C TYR A 170 -4.28 11.76 9.91
N THR A 171 -5.42 11.71 9.24
CA THR A 171 -5.85 12.77 8.32
C THR A 171 -7.35 13.01 8.43
N LYS A 172 -7.73 14.25 8.13
CA LYS A 172 -9.09 14.73 8.01
C LYS A 172 -9.27 15.21 6.58
N LEU A 173 -10.26 14.66 5.88
CA LEU A 173 -10.56 14.96 4.49
C LEU A 173 -11.96 15.52 4.37
N GLN A 174 -12.15 16.45 3.44
CA GLN A 174 -13.45 17.03 3.12
C GLN A 174 -13.69 16.85 1.63
N PHE A 175 -14.72 16.10 1.27
CA PHE A 175 -15.14 15.89 -0.10
C PHE A 175 -16.33 16.78 -0.43
N GLU A 176 -16.12 17.65 -1.41
CA GLU A 176 -17.21 18.40 -2.05
C GLU A 176 -17.81 17.52 -3.15
N ILE A 177 -19.13 17.41 -3.14
CA ILE A 177 -19.89 16.68 -4.16
C ILE A 177 -20.33 17.69 -5.23
N PRO A 178 -20.09 17.42 -6.53
CA PRO A 178 -20.56 18.27 -7.61
C PRO A 178 -22.07 18.55 -7.50
N SER A 179 -22.48 19.80 -7.71
CA SER A 179 -23.87 20.24 -7.50
C SER A 179 -24.88 19.57 -8.45
N ASP A 180 -24.41 19.09 -9.60
CA ASP A 180 -25.17 18.34 -10.60
C ASP A 180 -25.40 16.86 -10.23
N THR A 181 -24.70 16.33 -9.22
CA THR A 181 -24.85 14.94 -8.78
C THR A 181 -26.20 14.68 -8.08
N GLY A 182 -26.86 15.73 -7.58
CA GLY A 182 -28.07 15.58 -6.78
C GLY A 182 -27.79 14.98 -5.39
N SER A 183 -28.82 14.38 -4.76
CA SER A 183 -28.61 13.64 -3.51
C SER A 183 -28.02 12.26 -3.77
N ALA A 184 -27.07 11.82 -2.96
CA ALA A 184 -26.36 10.55 -3.15
C ALA A 184 -26.21 9.76 -1.83
N MET A 185 -26.02 8.44 -1.94
CA MET A 185 -25.81 7.56 -0.79
C MET A 185 -24.37 7.04 -0.78
N VAL A 186 -23.58 7.51 0.19
CA VAL A 186 -22.21 7.01 0.41
C VAL A 186 -22.29 5.67 1.13
N HIS A 187 -21.75 4.64 0.50
CA HIS A 187 -21.70 3.29 1.07
C HIS A 187 -20.34 2.94 1.67
N GLY A 188 -19.32 3.72 1.32
CA GLY A 188 -17.93 3.52 1.72
C GLY A 188 -16.97 4.32 0.86
N PHE A 189 -15.70 3.98 0.96
CA PHE A 189 -14.61 4.63 0.25
C PHE A 189 -13.85 3.62 -0.61
N ALA A 190 -13.70 3.95 -1.89
CA ALA A 190 -12.71 3.28 -2.72
C ALA A 190 -11.33 3.82 -2.37
N GLY A 191 -10.36 2.94 -2.17
CA GLY A 191 -8.98 3.26 -1.86
C GLY A 191 -8.04 2.83 -2.98
N TYR A 192 -7.01 3.63 -3.18
CA TYR A 192 -6.00 3.50 -4.23
C TYR A 192 -4.62 3.84 -3.68
N PHE A 193 -3.59 3.74 -4.53
CA PHE A 193 -2.28 4.31 -4.25
C PHE A 193 -1.62 4.82 -5.54
N ASP A 194 -0.64 5.71 -5.39
CA ASP A 194 0.35 6.05 -6.40
C ASP A 194 1.75 6.06 -5.74
N ALA A 195 2.73 5.47 -6.41
CA ALA A 195 4.08 5.30 -5.92
C ALA A 195 5.09 5.90 -6.90
N THR A 196 5.94 6.79 -6.39
CA THR A 196 7.13 7.23 -7.12
C THR A 196 8.21 6.17 -6.94
N LEU A 197 8.59 5.51 -8.03
CA LEU A 197 9.68 4.55 -8.02
C LEU A 197 11.01 5.27 -7.87
N TYR A 198 11.32 6.13 -8.82
CA TYR A 198 12.52 6.95 -8.83
C TYR A 198 12.32 8.14 -9.78
N LYS A 199 12.43 9.36 -9.25
CA LYS A 199 12.24 10.61 -10.00
C LYS A 199 10.88 10.67 -10.70
N ASP A 200 10.86 10.68 -12.02
CA ASP A 200 9.68 10.78 -12.88
C ASP A 200 9.00 9.42 -13.16
N VAL A 201 9.63 8.32 -12.75
CA VAL A 201 9.03 6.98 -12.90
C VAL A 201 8.08 6.73 -11.73
N HIS A 202 6.80 6.50 -12.03
CA HIS A 202 5.77 6.17 -11.06
C HIS A 202 5.00 4.92 -11.47
N LEU A 203 4.31 4.31 -10.50
CA LEU A 203 3.29 3.30 -10.74
C LEU A 203 2.15 3.46 -9.73
N GLY A 204 0.91 3.24 -10.16
CA GLY A 204 -0.24 3.46 -9.30
C GLY A 204 -1.55 2.99 -9.89
N ILE A 205 -2.54 2.86 -9.01
CA ILE A 205 -3.94 2.56 -9.36
C ILE A 205 -4.88 3.73 -9.04
N GLU A 206 -4.33 4.88 -8.64
CA GLU A 206 -5.09 6.11 -8.50
C GLU A 206 -5.72 6.49 -9.86
N PRO A 207 -7.05 6.70 -9.94
CA PRO A 207 -7.74 6.85 -11.23
C PRO A 207 -7.22 7.93 -12.18
N SER A 208 -6.63 9.03 -11.70
CA SER A 208 -6.12 10.12 -12.53
C SER A 208 -4.69 9.87 -13.05
N THR A 209 -3.90 9.07 -12.33
CA THR A 209 -2.51 8.71 -12.69
C THR A 209 -2.33 7.20 -12.91
N ALA A 210 -3.42 6.46 -13.14
CA ALA A 210 -3.37 5.00 -13.21
C ALA A 210 -2.39 4.51 -14.30
N THR A 211 -1.50 3.59 -13.91
CA THR A 211 -0.53 3.00 -14.85
C THR A 211 -1.28 2.15 -15.89
N PRO A 212 -1.16 2.46 -17.19
CA PRO A 212 -1.85 1.71 -18.23
C PRO A 212 -1.48 0.22 -18.21
N ASN A 213 -2.48 -0.64 -18.38
CA ASN A 213 -2.32 -2.10 -18.45
C ASN A 213 -1.72 -2.77 -17.20
N MET A 214 -1.72 -2.10 -16.04
CA MET A 214 -1.32 -2.69 -14.78
C MET A 214 -2.52 -3.34 -14.08
N PHE A 215 -2.48 -4.67 -13.95
CA PHE A 215 -3.56 -5.47 -13.34
C PHE A 215 -3.14 -6.18 -12.04
N SER A 216 -1.98 -5.84 -11.50
CA SER A 216 -1.44 -6.42 -10.25
C SER A 216 -2.27 -6.06 -9.01
N TRP A 217 -2.93 -4.89 -9.00
CA TRP A 217 -3.76 -4.44 -7.89
C TRP A 217 -5.17 -4.05 -8.36
N PHE A 218 -6.18 -4.53 -7.66
CA PHE A 218 -7.50 -3.87 -7.66
C PHE A 218 -7.57 -2.82 -6.56
N ALA A 219 -8.58 -1.95 -6.61
CA ALA A 219 -8.84 -0.99 -5.55
C ALA A 219 -9.17 -1.71 -4.22
N ILE A 220 -8.96 -1.03 -3.10
CA ILE A 220 -9.47 -1.46 -1.80
C ILE A 220 -10.81 -0.76 -1.51
N PHE A 221 -11.71 -1.36 -0.72
CA PHE A 221 -12.98 -0.77 -0.33
C PHE A 221 -13.10 -0.75 1.19
N PHE A 222 -13.30 0.44 1.77
CA PHE A 222 -13.57 0.67 3.18
C PHE A 222 -15.08 0.91 3.36
N PRO A 223 -15.85 -0.08 3.84
CA PRO A 223 -17.30 0.05 3.99
C PRO A 223 -17.68 0.99 5.13
N LEU A 224 -18.87 1.59 5.04
CA LEU A 224 -19.54 2.23 6.17
C LEU A 224 -20.62 1.30 6.71
N ARG A 225 -20.69 1.13 8.03
CA ARG A 225 -21.75 0.35 8.69
C ARG A 225 -23.15 0.85 8.32
N THR A 226 -23.33 2.16 8.39
CA THR A 226 -24.57 2.85 8.01
C THR A 226 -24.26 3.76 6.83
N PRO A 227 -24.89 3.56 5.66
CA PRO A 227 -24.74 4.45 4.53
C PRO A 227 -25.13 5.88 4.88
N VAL A 228 -24.40 6.85 4.34
CA VAL A 228 -24.60 8.28 4.62
C VAL A 228 -25.31 8.94 3.44
N CYS A 229 -26.46 9.56 3.70
CA CYS A 229 -27.16 10.36 2.70
C CYS A 229 -26.50 11.75 2.61
N LEU A 230 -26.07 12.12 1.40
CA LEU A 230 -25.53 13.43 1.06
C LEU A 230 -26.56 14.21 0.25
N HIS A 231 -26.76 15.47 0.62
CA HIS A 231 -27.53 16.43 -0.14
C HIS A 231 -26.61 17.38 -0.91
N PRO A 232 -27.06 17.97 -2.03
CA PRO A 232 -26.28 18.97 -2.77
C PRO A 232 -25.73 20.07 -1.86
N GLY A 233 -24.45 20.39 -2.01
CA GLY A 233 -23.76 21.42 -1.21
C GLY A 233 -23.44 21.03 0.23
N SER A 234 -23.72 19.79 0.65
CA SER A 234 -23.30 19.29 1.97
C SER A 234 -21.91 18.64 1.89
N PRO A 235 -20.92 19.11 2.65
CA PRO A 235 -19.59 18.51 2.65
C PRO A 235 -19.59 17.14 3.35
N LEU A 236 -18.91 16.17 2.75
CA LEU A 236 -18.62 14.90 3.39
C LEU A 236 -17.27 14.99 4.11
N GLU A 237 -17.30 14.99 5.43
CA GLU A 237 -16.10 15.04 6.27
C GLU A 237 -15.75 13.66 6.77
N VAL A 238 -14.50 13.25 6.54
CA VAL A 238 -14.00 11.89 6.78
C VAL A 238 -12.71 11.96 7.55
N HIS A 239 -12.55 11.05 8.51
CA HIS A 239 -11.32 10.89 9.26
C HIS A 239 -10.76 9.49 9.03
N PHE A 240 -9.44 9.42 8.81
CA PHE A 240 -8.71 8.17 8.65
C PHE A 240 -7.50 8.16 9.59
N TRP A 241 -7.28 7.02 10.23
CA TRP A 241 -6.11 6.74 11.06
C TRP A 241 -5.38 5.52 10.54
N ARG A 242 -4.06 5.58 10.56
CA ARG A 242 -3.18 4.42 10.52
C ARG A 242 -2.59 4.26 11.91
N CYS A 243 -2.97 3.19 12.59
CA CYS A 243 -2.59 2.92 13.96
C CYS A 243 -1.53 1.81 14.01
N CYS A 244 -0.57 1.96 14.92
CA CYS A 244 0.53 1.01 15.09
C CYS A 244 0.58 0.52 16.53
N GLY A 245 0.65 -0.79 16.72
CA GLY A 245 0.98 -1.45 17.98
C GLY A 245 2.31 -2.19 17.88
N SER A 246 2.70 -2.90 18.94
CA SER A 246 3.95 -3.68 18.97
C SER A 246 3.94 -4.91 18.05
N THR A 247 2.77 -5.47 17.78
CA THR A 247 2.60 -6.72 17.01
C THR A 247 1.67 -6.60 15.82
N LYS A 248 1.02 -5.45 15.62
CA LYS A 248 0.03 -5.24 14.56
C LYS A 248 -0.09 -3.79 14.13
N VAL A 249 -0.56 -3.61 12.90
CA VAL A 249 -0.93 -2.32 12.30
C VAL A 249 -2.37 -2.43 11.79
N TRP A 250 -3.15 -1.36 11.90
CA TRP A 250 -4.54 -1.35 11.45
C TRP A 250 -4.97 0.05 11.02
N TYR A 251 -6.12 0.12 10.34
CA TYR A 251 -6.78 1.38 10.00
C TYR A 251 -8.05 1.56 10.81
N GLU A 252 -8.35 2.81 11.14
CA GLU A 252 -9.64 3.25 11.67
C GLU A 252 -10.19 4.34 10.76
N TRP A 253 -11.51 4.40 10.61
CA TRP A 253 -12.15 5.46 9.81
C TRP A 253 -13.53 5.83 10.34
N CYS A 254 -13.93 7.09 10.14
CA CYS A 254 -15.28 7.55 10.40
C CYS A 254 -15.67 8.72 9.50
N VAL A 255 -16.97 8.98 9.44
CA VAL A 255 -17.57 10.18 8.85
C VAL A 255 -18.06 11.06 10.00
N THR A 256 -17.86 12.37 9.92
CA THR A 256 -18.32 13.34 10.93
C THR A 256 -19.35 14.34 10.38
N SER A 257 -19.36 14.57 9.06
CA SER A 257 -20.34 15.40 8.35
C SER A 257 -20.82 14.68 7.09
N PRO A 258 -22.11 14.76 6.72
CA PRO A 258 -23.19 15.51 7.40
C PRO A 258 -23.75 14.83 8.65
N TYR A 259 -23.47 13.53 8.83
CA TYR A 259 -23.90 12.77 10.00
C TYR A 259 -22.73 11.95 10.53
N ALA A 260 -22.54 11.98 11.84
CA ALA A 260 -21.46 11.23 12.48
C ALA A 260 -21.72 9.73 12.43
N SER A 261 -20.73 8.97 11.93
CA SER A 261 -20.67 7.52 12.05
C SER A 261 -19.90 7.12 13.32
N PRO A 262 -20.07 5.89 13.84
CA PRO A 262 -19.09 5.31 14.74
C PRO A 262 -17.69 5.29 14.08
N ILE A 263 -16.66 5.25 14.91
CA ILE A 263 -15.32 4.87 14.45
C ILE A 263 -15.34 3.38 14.11
N HIS A 264 -14.91 3.05 12.90
CA HIS A 264 -14.80 1.68 12.43
C HIS A 264 -13.44 1.11 12.85
N ASN A 265 -13.46 -0.16 13.26
CA ASN A 265 -12.27 -0.96 13.56
C ASN A 265 -11.41 -0.42 14.72
N CYS A 266 -12.03 0.18 15.74
CA CYS A 266 -11.33 0.68 16.93
C CYS A 266 -10.35 -0.37 17.49
N ASN A 267 -9.11 0.03 17.75
CA ASN A 267 -8.02 -0.82 18.24
C ASN A 267 -7.71 -2.04 17.37
N GLY A 268 -8.12 -2.04 16.09
CA GLY A 268 -7.95 -3.16 15.17
C GLY A 268 -8.67 -4.39 15.70
N ARG A 269 -9.92 -4.22 16.18
CA ARG A 269 -10.72 -5.31 16.77
C ARG A 269 -11.27 -6.28 15.73
N SER A 270 -11.44 -5.82 14.50
CA SER A 270 -12.06 -6.59 13.41
C SER A 270 -11.03 -6.95 12.34
N HIS A 271 -10.11 -6.03 12.03
CA HIS A 271 -9.06 -6.28 11.05
C HIS A 271 -7.73 -5.63 11.46
N TRP A 272 -6.63 -6.35 11.24
CA TRP A 272 -5.26 -5.85 11.41
C TRP A 272 -4.30 -6.67 10.54
N VAL A 273 -3.12 -6.11 10.29
CA VAL A 273 -2.00 -6.79 9.64
C VAL A 273 -0.92 -7.03 10.70
N GLY A 274 -0.43 -8.26 10.80
CA GLY A 274 0.61 -8.64 11.75
C GLY A 274 1.99 -8.15 11.31
N LEU A 275 2.79 -7.68 12.27
CA LEU A 275 4.20 -7.34 12.06
C LEU A 275 5.06 -8.60 11.96
#